data_AF-A0A1M2VSR3-F1
#
_entry.id   AF-A0A1M2VSR3-F1
#
_cell.length_a   1.000
_cell.length_b   1.000
_cell.length_c   1.000
_cell.angle_alpha   90.00
_cell.angle_beta   90.00
_cell.angle_gamma   90.00
#
_symmetry.space_group_name_H-M   'P 1'
#
loop_
_entity.id
_entity.type
_entity.pdbx_description
1 polymer ?
#
loop_
_entity_poly.entity_id
_entity_poly.type
_entity_poly.pdbx_seq_one_letter_code
_entity_poly.pdbx_strand_id
1 'polypeptide(L)'
;NIIYTVEVDDPCIVRIYVGQHGLPPTSHSLKYPENLPLFGVDLCYFPAVQSVVFDNVPGGVPWQAIMRCLKHPGVTSLSFGKKSTWTSASLHIPSNLSLPSPQLTKFAYNPSQWRTVEITGERISPEAVYALESSYLRALVLPMSAIAESLTLPVETAPLLEMAATDWPRLRTLALTGLYTHPDQCRAIPFLLLRMPNLRSLSIEVAQLPEMLRPHLLKEPSRNLYHLRSLTISYPNPDDPIFSCLGDGLTALSLRDAPRHCFHERYTPSPFSTSPILTSSECLTILKRISAPVLSVLELVYHADAAEDELLQYLSRTLPLLQELEIHRYKAYPNESVPYLHIARTLSSIKYLHALYLNLDIRDGLHAPWRVPAATRQWENARDARGLELLAILQTGAYFEYVALFLRTKGACTWTLYRPEWSPEPQIDPRSLYQTYVSHPSLAWRACTR
;
A
#
# COMPACT_ATOMS: atom_id res chain seq x y z
N ASN A 1 -2.82 30.99 6.67
CA ASN A 1 -2.29 30.63 8.01
C ASN A 1 -2.68 29.19 8.32
N ILE A 2 -1.69 28.32 8.49
CA ILE A 2 -1.90 26.88 8.74
C ILE A 2 -1.64 26.64 10.23
N ILE A 3 -2.66 26.21 10.98
CA ILE A 3 -2.51 25.83 12.39
C ILE A 3 -2.13 24.35 12.42
N TYR A 4 -0.99 24.05 13.03
CA TYR A 4 -0.55 22.67 13.27
C TYR A 4 -0.99 22.24 14.67
N THR A 5 -1.54 21.04 14.78
CA THR A 5 -1.81 20.36 16.04
C THR A 5 -0.76 19.27 16.24
N VAL A 6 -0.22 19.20 17.45
CA VAL A 6 0.70 18.15 17.87
C VAL A 6 -0.07 17.21 18.79
N GLU A 7 -0.08 15.93 18.44
CA GLU A 7 -0.67 14.86 19.23
C GLU A 7 0.44 13.90 19.66
N VAL A 8 0.48 13.63 20.96
CA VAL A 8 1.42 12.69 21.55
C VAL A 8 0.61 11.43 21.81
N ASP A 9 0.69 10.45 20.91
CA ASP A 9 0.02 9.16 21.11
C ASP A 9 0.72 8.32 22.19
N ASP A 10 2.05 8.47 22.25
CA ASP A 10 2.98 7.77 23.13
C ASP A 10 4.14 8.74 23.44
N PRO A 11 4.74 8.75 24.64
CA PRO A 11 5.91 9.60 24.95
C PRO A 11 7.07 9.51 23.92
N CYS A 12 7.16 8.44 23.14
CA CYS A 12 8.17 8.24 22.09
C CYS A 12 7.70 8.63 20.68
N ILE A 13 6.39 8.85 20.45
CA ILE A 13 5.78 9.06 19.13
C ILE A 13 4.97 10.35 19.12
N VAL A 14 5.34 11.24 18.20
CA VAL A 14 4.63 12.51 17.97
C VAL A 14 4.00 12.52 16.59
N ARG A 15 2.69 12.76 16.55
CA ARG A 15 1.91 13.02 15.34
C ARG A 15 1.67 14.51 15.17
N ILE A 16 1.80 14.98 13.93
CA ILE A 16 1.65 16.37 13.58
C ILE A 16 0.70 16.49 12.39
N TYR A 17 -0.40 17.21 12.56
CA TYR A 17 -1.41 17.43 11.52
C TYR A 17 -1.87 18.88 11.46
N VAL A 18 -2.54 19.26 10.39
CA VAL A 18 -3.19 20.58 10.29
C VAL A 18 -4.56 20.51 10.95
N GLY A 19 -4.75 21.27 12.03
CA GLY A 19 -5.99 21.26 12.81
C GLY A 19 -7.17 21.85 12.03
N GLN A 20 -8.25 21.07 11.87
CA GLN A 20 -9.59 21.63 11.66
C GLN A 20 -10.26 21.80 13.03
N HIS A 21 -10.96 22.92 13.23
CA HIS A 21 -11.69 23.20 14.46
C HIS A 21 -12.72 22.08 14.76
N GLY A 22 -12.42 21.13 15.67
CA GLY A 22 -13.44 20.18 16.13
C GLY A 22 -13.06 18.80 16.70
N LEU A 23 -11.83 18.51 17.16
CA LEU A 23 -11.50 17.20 17.79
C LEU A 23 -11.36 17.27 19.33
N PRO A 24 -11.51 16.13 20.08
CA PRO A 24 -11.80 16.07 21.52
C PRO A 24 -10.59 16.32 22.45
N PRO A 25 -10.81 16.50 23.77
CA PRO A 25 -9.91 17.19 24.71
C PRO A 25 -8.70 16.40 25.23
N THR A 26 -8.34 15.24 24.65
CA THR A 26 -7.14 14.48 25.05
C THR A 26 -5.88 14.88 24.30
N SER A 27 -5.97 15.81 23.35
CA SER A 27 -4.86 16.32 22.55
C SER A 27 -4.32 17.63 23.15
N HIS A 28 -3.00 17.72 23.36
CA HIS A 28 -2.35 18.98 23.70
C HIS A 28 -2.30 19.89 22.47
N SER A 29 -3.41 20.59 22.19
CA SER A 29 -3.48 21.55 21.09
C SER A 29 -2.70 22.82 21.46
N LEU A 30 -1.45 22.91 21.00
CA LEU A 30 -0.67 24.14 21.04
C LEU A 30 -1.08 25.05 19.88
N LYS A 31 -1.65 26.22 20.18
CA LYS A 31 -1.96 27.26 19.19
C LYS A 31 -0.77 28.20 19.06
N TYR A 32 -0.20 28.33 17.86
CA TYR A 32 0.87 29.30 17.61
C TYR A 32 0.31 30.68 17.23
N PRO A 33 0.85 31.78 17.76
CA PRO A 33 0.50 33.15 17.36
C PRO A 33 1.04 33.51 15.96
N GLU A 34 0.42 34.51 15.34
CA GLU A 34 0.29 34.71 13.89
C GLU A 34 1.55 35.03 13.07
N ASN A 35 2.78 35.05 13.62
CA ASN A 35 3.92 35.68 12.91
C ASN A 35 5.29 34.95 12.91
N LEU A 36 5.42 33.65 13.22
CA LEU A 36 6.70 32.92 13.03
C LEU A 36 6.47 31.43 12.68
N PRO A 37 7.29 30.82 11.78
CA PRO A 37 7.25 29.38 11.52
C PRO A 37 7.95 28.65 12.69
N LEU A 38 7.25 28.52 13.82
CA LEU A 38 7.72 27.87 15.05
C LEU A 38 7.63 26.33 15.01
N PHE A 39 7.37 25.74 13.86
CA PHE A 39 7.20 24.30 13.71
C PHE A 39 8.40 23.51 14.27
N GLY A 40 8.20 22.64 15.26
CA GLY A 40 9.26 21.75 15.77
C GLY A 40 10.20 22.37 16.81
N VAL A 41 9.94 23.60 17.28
CA VAL A 41 10.60 24.14 18.49
C VAL A 41 10.19 23.33 19.71
N ASP A 42 8.96 22.82 19.73
CA ASP A 42 8.46 22.06 20.87
C ASP A 42 9.07 20.67 20.99
N LEU A 43 9.76 20.16 19.95
CA LEU A 43 10.52 18.92 20.04
C LEU A 43 11.57 18.99 21.17
N CYS A 44 12.08 20.19 21.48
CA CYS A 44 12.98 20.39 22.61
C CYS A 44 12.35 20.05 23.98
N TYR A 45 11.01 20.09 24.09
CA TYR A 45 10.29 19.70 25.32
C TYR A 45 10.01 18.19 25.38
N PHE A 46 10.30 17.44 24.32
CA PHE A 46 10.04 16.02 24.25
C PHE A 46 11.34 15.22 24.01
N PRO A 47 12.24 15.16 25.01
CA PRO A 47 13.57 14.55 24.84
C PRO A 47 13.53 13.05 24.55
N ALA A 48 12.43 12.37 24.89
CA ALA A 48 12.22 10.95 24.66
C ALA A 48 11.72 10.61 23.23
N VAL A 49 11.45 11.61 22.39
CA VAL A 49 10.85 11.36 21.07
C VAL A 49 11.82 10.67 20.14
N GLN A 50 11.36 9.56 19.59
CA GLN A 50 12.09 8.74 18.63
C GLN A 50 11.46 8.75 17.24
N SER A 51 10.14 8.92 17.15
CA SER A 51 9.41 8.91 15.89
C SER A 51 8.55 10.16 15.71
N VAL A 52 8.67 10.78 14.54
CA VAL A 52 7.83 11.92 14.13
C VAL A 52 7.03 11.54 12.90
N VAL A 53 5.72 11.78 12.94
CA VAL A 53 4.77 11.49 11.86
C VAL A 53 4.07 12.77 11.43
N PHE A 54 4.24 13.16 10.17
CA PHE A 54 3.47 14.25 9.56
C PHE A 54 2.26 13.68 8.84
N ASP A 55 1.06 13.84 9.37
CA ASP A 55 -0.15 13.33 8.75
C ASP A 55 -1.13 14.44 8.39
N ASN A 56 -1.82 14.28 7.26
CA ASN A 56 -2.82 15.23 6.77
C ASN A 56 -2.35 16.70 6.80
N VAL A 57 -1.18 16.98 6.22
CA VAL A 57 -0.62 18.34 6.06
C VAL A 57 -0.76 18.83 4.61
N PRO A 58 -1.96 19.24 4.16
CA PRO A 58 -2.22 19.53 2.75
C PRO A 58 -1.43 20.73 2.20
N GLY A 59 -1.01 21.66 3.07
CA GLY A 59 -0.11 22.77 2.71
C GLY A 59 1.37 22.39 2.73
N GLY A 60 1.67 21.10 2.77
CA GLY A 60 3.00 20.55 2.78
C GLY A 60 3.80 20.77 4.07
N VAL A 61 4.89 20.01 4.19
CA VAL A 61 5.80 20.09 5.34
C VAL A 61 7.00 20.97 5.02
N PRO A 62 7.19 22.12 5.71
CA PRO A 62 8.33 23.01 5.49
C PRO A 62 9.69 22.30 5.67
N TRP A 63 10.68 22.56 4.80
CA TRP A 63 12.02 21.95 4.97
C TRP A 63 12.64 22.25 6.35
N GLN A 64 12.43 23.47 6.87
CA GLN A 64 12.92 23.85 8.21
C GLN A 64 12.33 22.98 9.33
N ALA A 65 11.10 22.48 9.17
CA ALA A 65 10.48 21.53 10.09
C ALA A 65 11.27 20.23 10.15
N ILE A 66 11.56 19.67 8.97
CA ILE A 66 12.33 18.44 8.80
C ILE A 66 13.72 18.61 9.44
N MET A 67 14.39 19.73 9.18
CA MET A 67 15.71 20.03 9.76
C MET A 67 15.69 20.10 11.29
N ARG A 68 14.60 20.56 11.91
CA ARG A 68 14.46 20.57 13.38
C ARG A 68 14.29 19.16 13.92
N CYS A 69 13.50 18.30 13.26
CA CYS A 69 13.40 16.89 13.60
C CYS A 69 14.77 16.19 13.53
N LEU A 70 15.53 16.43 12.46
CA LEU A 70 16.86 15.83 12.27
C LEU A 70 17.93 16.30 13.27
N LYS A 71 17.76 17.51 13.82
CA LYS A 71 18.65 18.02 14.89
C LYS A 71 18.30 17.45 16.26
N HIS A 72 17.13 16.84 16.42
CA HIS A 72 16.75 16.25 17.70
C HIS A 72 17.53 14.93 17.92
N PRO A 73 18.31 14.81 19.00
CA PRO A 73 19.22 13.68 19.18
C PRO A 73 18.51 12.34 19.39
N GLY A 74 17.24 12.34 19.80
CA GLY A 74 16.45 11.12 19.99
C GLY A 74 15.75 10.62 18.72
N VAL A 75 15.58 11.47 17.70
CA VAL A 75 14.73 11.14 16.54
C VAL A 75 15.46 10.20 15.59
N THR A 76 14.94 8.99 15.46
CA THR A 76 15.46 7.92 14.59
C THR A 76 14.48 7.54 13.48
N SER A 77 13.23 8.01 13.56
CA SER A 77 12.15 7.70 12.63
C SER A 77 11.41 8.95 12.18
N LEU A 78 11.25 9.09 10.86
CA LEU A 78 10.51 10.19 10.24
C LEU A 78 9.55 9.66 9.19
N SER A 79 8.27 10.06 9.26
CA SER A 79 7.26 9.60 8.30
C SER A 79 6.30 10.69 7.86
N PHE A 80 5.80 10.56 6.62
CA PHE A 80 4.89 11.50 5.98
C PHE A 80 3.70 10.73 5.41
N GLY A 81 2.50 11.10 5.84
CA GLY A 81 1.23 10.59 5.33
C GLY A 81 0.93 11.08 3.91
N LYS A 82 -0.08 10.45 3.29
CA LYS A 82 -0.42 10.64 1.86
C LYS A 82 -0.68 12.07 1.42
N LYS A 83 -1.13 12.92 2.35
CA LYS A 83 -1.46 14.33 2.12
C LYS A 83 -0.41 15.30 2.64
N SER A 84 0.71 14.81 3.16
CA SER A 84 1.77 15.60 3.79
C SER A 84 2.98 15.71 2.85
N THR A 85 2.76 16.22 1.64
CA THR A 85 3.81 16.33 0.62
C THR A 85 4.81 17.44 0.94
N TRP A 86 5.89 17.52 0.18
CA TRP A 86 6.88 18.61 0.33
C TRP A 86 6.63 19.80 -0.59
N THR A 87 5.52 19.78 -1.33
CA THR A 87 5.33 20.57 -2.55
C THR A 87 4.89 22.01 -2.31
N SER A 88 4.34 22.34 -1.14
CA SER A 88 4.00 23.73 -0.77
C SER A 88 4.97 24.38 0.23
N ALA A 89 6.05 23.67 0.59
CA ALA A 89 7.12 24.18 1.41
C ALA A 89 8.12 24.97 0.57
N SER A 90 8.08 26.31 0.62
CA SER A 90 9.01 27.30 0.03
C SER A 90 9.87 26.81 -1.15
N LEU A 91 9.65 27.40 -2.33
CA LEU A 91 10.41 27.24 -3.60
C LEU A 91 11.94 27.45 -3.51
N HIS A 92 12.49 27.75 -2.34
CA HIS A 92 13.92 27.98 -2.14
C HIS A 92 14.57 26.73 -1.52
N ILE A 93 15.23 25.94 -2.36
CA ILE A 93 16.21 24.94 -1.92
C ILE A 93 17.30 25.70 -1.16
N PRO A 94 17.58 25.40 0.12
CA PRO A 94 18.73 25.97 0.79
C PRO A 94 19.99 25.59 0.01
N SER A 95 20.79 26.57 -0.41
CA SER A 95 22.01 26.37 -1.22
C SER A 95 23.06 25.49 -0.56
N ASN A 96 22.85 25.13 0.70
CA ASN A 96 23.67 24.20 1.46
C ASN A 96 22.77 23.21 2.21
N LEU A 97 22.46 22.06 1.58
CA LEU A 97 21.81 20.91 2.22
C LEU A 97 22.81 20.16 3.13
N SER A 98 23.63 20.88 3.91
CA SER A 98 24.45 20.29 4.96
C SER A 98 23.52 19.74 6.03
N LEU A 99 23.17 18.49 5.87
CA LEU A 99 22.38 17.76 6.85
C LEU A 99 23.26 17.44 8.06
N PRO A 100 22.75 17.60 9.29
CA PRO A 100 23.36 16.95 10.45
C PRO A 100 23.47 15.45 10.13
N SER A 101 24.54 14.79 10.56
CA SER A 101 24.71 13.34 10.38
C SER A 101 23.44 12.63 10.83
N PRO A 102 22.62 12.08 9.90
CA PRO A 102 21.30 11.61 10.27
C PRO A 102 21.47 10.39 11.16
N GLN A 103 20.79 10.39 12.31
CA GLN A 103 20.58 9.19 13.13
C GLN A 103 19.34 8.41 12.68
N LEU A 104 18.71 8.84 11.57
CA LEU A 104 17.53 8.19 11.05
C LEU A 104 17.86 6.77 10.59
N THR A 105 17.21 5.82 11.21
CA THR A 105 17.19 4.42 10.79
C THR A 105 15.92 4.10 10.00
N LYS A 106 14.85 4.89 10.19
CA LYS A 106 13.57 4.70 9.51
C LYS A 106 13.13 5.99 8.83
N PHE A 107 12.81 5.90 7.55
CA PHE A 107 12.25 7.01 6.79
C PHE A 107 11.12 6.54 5.88
N ALA A 108 9.97 7.21 5.95
CA ALA A 108 8.82 6.89 5.13
C ALA A 108 8.22 8.14 4.51
N TYR A 109 8.35 8.29 3.19
CA TYR A 109 7.64 9.30 2.43
C TYR A 109 6.70 8.57 1.47
N ASN A 110 5.40 8.65 1.73
CA ASN A 110 4.39 7.89 0.98
C ASN A 110 3.29 8.83 0.47
N PRO A 111 3.59 9.67 -0.55
CA PRO A 111 2.61 10.59 -1.10
C PRO A 111 1.44 9.84 -1.76
N SER A 112 0.33 10.56 -1.99
CA SER A 112 -0.82 10.01 -2.71
C SER A 112 -0.41 9.40 -4.06
N GLN A 113 -0.82 8.16 -4.33
CA GLN A 113 -0.65 7.53 -5.66
C GLN A 113 -1.39 8.30 -6.78
N TRP A 114 -2.31 9.19 -6.40
CA TRP A 114 -3.05 10.07 -7.32
C TRP A 114 -2.43 11.47 -7.45
N ARG A 115 -1.25 11.71 -6.85
CA ARG A 115 -0.61 13.02 -6.79
C ARG A 115 -0.38 13.66 -8.16
N THR A 116 -0.06 12.88 -9.20
CA THR A 116 0.10 13.44 -10.55
C THR A 116 -1.20 14.11 -11.02
N VAL A 117 -2.34 13.46 -10.79
CA VAL A 117 -3.66 14.01 -11.13
C VAL A 117 -3.97 15.24 -10.27
N GLU A 118 -3.64 15.20 -8.99
CA GLU A 118 -3.80 16.34 -8.06
C GLU A 118 -2.98 17.56 -8.51
N ILE A 119 -1.68 17.37 -8.79
CA ILE A 119 -0.74 18.40 -9.24
C ILE A 119 -1.18 19.02 -10.58
N THR A 120 -1.58 18.18 -11.56
CA THR A 120 -2.07 18.68 -12.85
C THR A 120 -3.35 19.52 -12.71
N GLY A 121 -4.24 19.17 -11.77
CA GLY A 121 -5.43 19.95 -11.47
C GLY A 121 -5.11 21.35 -10.94
N GLU A 122 -3.99 21.51 -10.25
CA GLU A 122 -3.50 22.79 -9.71
C GLU A 122 -2.68 23.62 -10.73
N ARG A 123 -2.54 23.14 -11.97
CA ARG A 123 -1.74 23.78 -13.05
C ARG A 123 -0.27 23.99 -12.69
N ILE A 124 0.27 23.16 -11.80
CA ILE A 124 1.69 23.13 -11.46
C ILE A 124 2.37 22.09 -12.36
N SER A 125 3.60 22.36 -12.83
CA SER A 125 4.40 21.38 -13.57
C SER A 125 4.79 20.21 -12.63
N PRO A 126 4.38 18.97 -12.93
CA PRO A 126 4.79 17.80 -12.16
C PRO A 126 6.31 17.60 -12.15
N GLU A 127 6.98 17.95 -13.24
CA GLU A 127 8.43 17.80 -13.41
C GLU A 127 9.20 18.69 -12.43
N ALA A 128 8.79 19.96 -12.29
CA ALA A 128 9.42 20.88 -11.35
C ALA A 128 9.25 20.42 -9.89
N VAL A 129 8.05 19.92 -9.57
CA VAL A 129 7.73 19.36 -8.25
C VAL A 129 8.58 18.12 -7.96
N TYR A 130 8.67 17.20 -8.92
CA TYR A 130 9.44 15.97 -8.78
C TYR A 130 10.94 16.23 -8.70
N ALA A 131 11.48 17.20 -9.44
CA ALA A 131 12.89 17.58 -9.35
C ALA A 131 13.25 18.15 -7.97
N LEU A 132 12.38 19.00 -7.41
CA LEU A 132 12.56 19.55 -6.06
C LEU A 132 12.49 18.44 -5.00
N GLU A 133 11.46 17.60 -5.07
CA GLU A 133 11.26 16.50 -4.13
C GLU A 133 12.41 15.48 -4.19
N SER A 134 12.88 15.16 -5.40
CA SER A 134 14.02 14.27 -5.61
C SER A 134 15.30 14.83 -5.00
N SER A 135 15.52 16.16 -5.09
CA SER A 135 16.68 16.81 -4.46
C SER A 135 16.65 16.66 -2.93
N TYR A 136 15.47 16.81 -2.31
CA TYR A 136 15.29 16.59 -0.87
C TYR A 136 15.45 15.11 -0.48
N LEU A 137 14.86 14.18 -1.24
CA LEU A 137 14.97 12.75 -0.96
C LEU A 137 16.43 12.30 -1.09
N ARG A 138 17.14 12.77 -2.12
CA ARG A 138 18.56 12.48 -2.32
C ARG A 138 19.40 12.93 -1.13
N ALA A 139 19.17 14.16 -0.65
CA ALA A 139 19.89 14.68 0.49
C ALA A 139 19.60 13.86 1.76
N LEU A 140 18.36 13.46 2.01
CA LEU A 140 18.00 12.72 3.23
C LEU A 140 18.40 11.24 3.18
N VAL A 141 18.13 10.56 2.08
CA VAL A 141 18.17 9.10 2.00
C VAL A 141 19.60 8.59 1.85
N LEU A 142 20.42 9.16 0.95
CA LEU A 142 21.76 8.62 0.68
C LEU A 142 22.70 8.62 1.91
N PRO A 143 22.72 9.66 2.75
CA PRO A 143 23.52 9.65 3.97
C PRO A 143 23.10 8.59 4.99
N MET A 144 21.89 8.03 4.89
CA MET A 144 21.40 6.98 5.79
C MET A 144 21.89 5.58 5.39
N SER A 145 22.56 5.41 4.25
CA SER A 145 22.92 4.10 3.66
C SER A 145 23.50 3.08 4.65
N ALA A 146 24.43 3.49 5.51
CA ALA A 146 25.08 2.61 6.48
C ALA A 146 24.19 2.19 7.67
N ILE A 147 23.14 2.96 7.99
CA ILE A 147 22.35 2.81 9.22
C ILE A 147 20.86 2.52 8.98
N ALA A 148 20.36 2.78 7.77
CA ALA A 148 18.95 2.63 7.45
C ALA A 148 18.49 1.17 7.64
N GLU A 149 17.38 1.00 8.34
CA GLU A 149 16.72 -0.28 8.59
C GLU A 149 15.41 -0.39 7.79
N SER A 150 14.72 0.73 7.57
CA SER A 150 13.45 0.76 6.85
C SER A 150 13.31 2.01 5.98
N LEU A 151 12.97 1.83 4.70
CA LEU A 151 12.69 2.91 3.76
C LEU A 151 11.34 2.69 3.07
N THR A 152 10.55 3.76 2.99
CA THR A 152 9.38 3.85 2.10
C THR A 152 9.52 5.09 1.24
N LEU A 153 9.57 4.91 -0.07
CA LEU A 153 9.87 5.97 -1.02
C LEU A 153 8.94 5.90 -2.23
N PRO A 154 8.54 7.04 -2.81
CA PRO A 154 7.85 7.06 -4.08
C PRO A 154 8.85 6.94 -5.24
N VAL A 155 8.56 6.08 -6.20
CA VAL A 155 9.49 5.78 -7.31
C VAL A 155 9.76 6.98 -8.21
N GLU A 156 8.79 7.87 -8.39
CA GLU A 156 8.94 9.02 -9.29
C GLU A 156 10.12 9.93 -8.91
N THR A 157 10.45 9.99 -7.61
CA THR A 157 11.40 10.96 -7.05
C THR A 157 12.50 10.32 -6.20
N ALA A 158 12.39 9.03 -5.88
CA ALA A 158 13.45 8.30 -5.19
C ALA A 158 14.76 8.29 -5.99
N PRO A 159 15.92 8.49 -5.35
CA PRO A 159 17.24 8.47 -6.01
C PRO A 159 17.71 7.03 -6.29
N LEU A 160 16.91 6.24 -7.03
CA LEU A 160 17.08 4.78 -7.16
C LEU A 160 18.42 4.38 -7.77
N LEU A 161 18.95 5.14 -8.73
CA LEU A 161 20.23 4.85 -9.38
C LEU A 161 21.40 5.03 -8.41
N GLU A 162 21.38 6.11 -7.63
CA GLU A 162 22.39 6.39 -6.61
C GLU A 162 22.28 5.42 -5.43
N MET A 163 21.06 5.05 -5.05
CA MET A 163 20.85 3.99 -4.06
C MET A 163 21.41 2.66 -4.55
N ALA A 164 21.26 2.32 -5.83
CA ALA A 164 21.83 1.10 -6.43
C ALA A 164 23.37 1.12 -6.53
N ALA A 165 23.98 2.30 -6.46
CA ALA A 165 25.43 2.49 -6.42
C ALA A 165 26.02 2.44 -5.00
N THR A 166 25.18 2.38 -3.96
CA THR A 166 25.59 2.46 -2.55
C THR A 166 25.18 1.20 -1.81
N ASP A 167 26.00 0.70 -0.87
CA ASP A 167 25.64 -0.46 -0.06
C ASP A 167 24.69 -0.09 1.10
N TRP A 168 23.72 -0.97 1.37
CA TRP A 168 22.68 -0.81 2.39
C TRP A 168 22.72 -1.97 3.39
N PRO A 169 23.80 -2.10 4.18
CA PRO A 169 24.09 -3.31 4.94
C PRO A 169 23.06 -3.60 6.05
N ARG A 170 22.33 -2.59 6.54
CA ARG A 170 21.35 -2.76 7.63
C ARG A 170 19.90 -2.76 7.17
N LEU A 171 19.65 -2.50 5.88
CA LEU A 171 18.29 -2.31 5.40
C LEU A 171 17.54 -3.65 5.39
N ARG A 172 16.42 -3.68 6.11
CA ARG A 172 15.56 -4.86 6.27
C ARG A 172 14.23 -4.69 5.55
N THR A 173 13.74 -3.45 5.42
CA THR A 173 12.46 -3.15 4.79
C THR A 173 12.63 -2.09 3.73
N LEU A 174 12.20 -2.40 2.50
CA LEU A 174 12.10 -1.45 1.40
C LEU A 174 10.67 -1.50 0.85
N ALA A 175 10.03 -0.34 0.77
CA ALA A 175 8.76 -0.15 0.09
C ALA A 175 8.88 0.95 -0.96
N LEU A 176 8.51 0.63 -2.19
CA LEU A 176 8.49 1.54 -3.33
C LEU A 176 7.04 1.68 -3.80
N THR A 177 6.53 2.90 -3.83
CA THR A 177 5.13 3.20 -4.22
C THR A 177 5.08 4.21 -5.36
N GLY A 178 3.91 4.42 -5.96
CA GLY A 178 3.67 5.49 -6.93
C GLY A 178 3.59 4.98 -8.37
N LEU A 179 4.20 5.71 -9.30
CA LEU A 179 4.17 5.48 -10.75
C LEU A 179 5.59 5.52 -11.33
N TYR A 180 5.90 4.63 -12.28
CA TYR A 180 7.12 4.81 -13.07
C TYR A 180 6.97 6.04 -13.97
N THR A 181 7.94 6.94 -13.95
CA THR A 181 8.03 8.09 -14.88
C THR A 181 9.06 7.87 -15.97
N HIS A 182 10.01 6.94 -15.77
CA HIS A 182 11.02 6.59 -16.75
C HIS A 182 11.39 5.09 -16.68
N PRO A 183 11.61 4.40 -17.81
CA PRO A 183 12.01 2.98 -17.80
C PRO A 183 13.28 2.67 -17.01
N ASP A 184 14.18 3.63 -16.83
CA ASP A 184 15.42 3.40 -16.06
C ASP A 184 15.18 3.20 -14.57
N GLN A 185 14.06 3.68 -14.02
CA GLN A 185 13.70 3.44 -12.62
C GLN A 185 13.48 1.96 -12.36
N CYS A 186 12.77 1.24 -13.24
CA CYS A 186 12.57 -0.18 -13.07
C CYS A 186 13.87 -0.98 -13.29
N ARG A 187 14.74 -0.51 -14.19
CA ARG A 187 16.06 -1.10 -14.44
C ARG A 187 17.03 -0.96 -13.27
N ALA A 188 16.83 0.01 -12.38
CA ALA A 188 17.64 0.20 -11.18
C ALA A 188 17.36 -0.87 -10.10
N ILE A 189 16.15 -1.42 -10.06
CA ILE A 189 15.70 -2.32 -8.99
C ILE A 189 16.58 -3.56 -8.83
N PRO A 190 16.95 -4.31 -9.88
CA PRO A 190 17.85 -5.45 -9.72
C PRO A 190 19.19 -5.09 -9.08
N PHE A 191 19.76 -3.95 -9.45
CA PHE A 191 21.03 -3.49 -8.89
C PHE A 191 20.86 -3.04 -7.43
N LEU A 192 19.72 -2.43 -7.11
CA LEU A 192 19.38 -2.03 -5.76
C LEU A 192 19.28 -3.22 -4.80
N LEU A 193 18.62 -4.31 -5.22
CA LEU A 193 18.47 -5.51 -4.40
C LEU A 193 19.81 -6.19 -4.09
N LEU A 194 20.79 -6.11 -4.99
CA LEU A 194 22.15 -6.62 -4.74
C LEU A 194 22.88 -5.87 -3.62
N ARG A 195 22.49 -4.63 -3.32
CA ARG A 195 23.08 -3.79 -2.28
C ARG A 195 22.44 -3.97 -0.91
N MET A 196 21.44 -4.83 -0.77
CA MET A 196 20.61 -4.99 0.43
C MET A 196 20.64 -6.44 0.93
N PRO A 197 21.80 -6.94 1.42
CA PRO A 197 21.97 -8.36 1.74
C PRO A 197 21.08 -8.83 2.91
N ASN A 198 20.62 -7.91 3.75
CA ASN A 198 19.80 -8.21 4.93
C ASN A 198 18.31 -7.91 4.74
N LEU A 199 17.86 -7.72 3.49
CA LEU A 199 16.47 -7.43 3.19
C LEU A 199 15.55 -8.59 3.63
N ARG A 200 14.48 -8.24 4.36
CA ARG A 200 13.47 -9.17 4.89
C ARG A 200 12.07 -8.85 4.36
N SER A 201 11.81 -7.60 4.00
CA SER A 201 10.51 -7.17 3.49
C SER A 201 10.73 -6.30 2.26
N LEU A 202 10.13 -6.70 1.14
CA LEU A 202 10.16 -5.93 -0.10
C LEU A 202 8.72 -5.67 -0.56
N SER A 203 8.36 -4.40 -0.72
CA SER A 203 7.11 -3.99 -1.37
C SER A 203 7.42 -3.12 -2.58
N ILE A 204 6.90 -3.50 -3.74
CA ILE A 204 6.95 -2.71 -4.97
C ILE A 204 5.51 -2.56 -5.46
N GLU A 205 4.87 -1.48 -5.04
CA GLU A 205 3.48 -1.12 -5.35
C GLU A 205 3.47 0.08 -6.31
N VAL A 206 3.98 -0.16 -7.52
CA VAL A 206 4.29 0.88 -8.50
C VAL A 206 3.49 0.63 -9.78
N ALA A 207 2.72 1.63 -10.18
CA ALA A 207 1.99 1.62 -11.44
C ALA A 207 2.94 1.64 -12.64
N GLN A 208 2.58 0.92 -13.70
CA GLN A 208 3.33 0.88 -14.95
C GLN A 208 2.89 1.99 -15.92
N LEU A 209 3.82 2.49 -16.74
CA LEU A 209 3.47 3.33 -17.87
C LEU A 209 2.83 2.47 -18.98
N PRO A 210 2.00 3.07 -19.84
CA PRO A 210 1.59 2.44 -21.09
C PRO A 210 2.81 1.90 -21.84
N GLU A 211 2.66 0.70 -22.41
CA GLU A 211 3.69 0.03 -23.25
C GLU A 211 4.94 -0.44 -22.50
N MET A 212 5.04 -0.23 -21.18
CA MET A 212 6.11 -0.86 -20.40
C MET A 212 5.88 -2.36 -20.26
N LEU A 213 6.96 -3.13 -20.44
CA LEU A 213 6.98 -4.54 -20.08
C LEU A 213 6.98 -4.69 -18.56
N ARG A 214 6.45 -5.81 -18.07
CA ARG A 214 6.49 -6.16 -16.65
C ARG A 214 7.94 -6.20 -16.18
N PRO A 215 8.34 -5.38 -15.18
CA PRO A 215 9.73 -5.26 -14.78
C PRO A 215 10.21 -6.52 -14.10
N HIS A 216 11.48 -6.85 -14.34
CA HIS A 216 12.18 -7.89 -13.60
C HIS A 216 12.84 -7.28 -12.36
N LEU A 217 12.62 -7.90 -11.21
CA LEU A 217 13.32 -7.62 -9.97
C LEU A 217 14.71 -8.22 -9.96
N LEU A 218 14.92 -9.36 -10.62
CA LEU A 218 16.24 -9.95 -10.85
C LEU A 218 16.50 -10.13 -12.35
N LYS A 219 17.72 -9.78 -12.79
CA LYS A 219 18.13 -10.02 -14.19
C LYS A 219 18.36 -11.49 -14.49
N GLU A 220 18.96 -12.19 -13.54
CA GLU A 220 19.34 -13.59 -13.65
C GLU A 220 19.07 -14.28 -12.31
N PRO A 221 18.86 -15.62 -12.31
CA PRO A 221 18.76 -16.38 -11.07
C PRO A 221 20.01 -16.18 -10.21
N SER A 222 19.81 -15.74 -8.97
CA SER A 222 20.90 -15.62 -8.00
C SER A 222 21.22 -16.99 -7.41
N ARG A 223 22.52 -17.32 -7.25
CA ARG A 223 22.93 -18.49 -6.46
C ARG A 223 22.65 -18.30 -4.97
N ASN A 224 22.56 -17.06 -4.51
CA ASN A 224 22.24 -16.72 -3.14
C ASN A 224 20.72 -16.58 -3.01
N LEU A 225 20.16 -17.23 -1.99
CA LEU A 225 18.76 -17.07 -1.62
C LEU A 225 18.57 -15.74 -0.88
N TYR A 226 17.51 -15.02 -1.24
CA TYR A 226 17.02 -13.89 -0.46
C TYR A 226 16.23 -14.45 0.71
N HIS A 227 16.55 -14.07 1.94
CA HIS A 227 15.82 -14.55 3.11
C HIS A 227 14.62 -13.66 3.45
N LEU A 228 13.78 -13.40 2.44
CA LEU A 228 12.58 -12.58 2.57
C LEU A 228 11.53 -13.27 3.45
N ARG A 229 10.89 -12.46 4.29
CA ARG A 229 9.71 -12.82 5.10
C ARG A 229 8.43 -12.31 4.44
N SER A 230 8.49 -11.16 3.78
CA SER A 230 7.37 -10.56 3.08
C SER A 230 7.77 -10.06 1.69
N LEU A 231 6.94 -10.37 0.70
CA LEU A 231 7.07 -9.89 -0.67
C LEU A 231 5.73 -9.39 -1.19
N THR A 232 5.69 -8.13 -1.61
CA THR A 232 4.56 -7.52 -2.30
C THR A 232 5.04 -6.97 -3.65
N ILE A 233 4.41 -7.40 -4.74
CA ILE A 233 4.75 -6.93 -6.08
C ILE A 233 3.46 -6.59 -6.83
N SER A 234 3.38 -5.38 -7.35
CA SER A 234 2.35 -4.98 -8.30
C SER A 234 2.75 -5.36 -9.73
N TYR A 235 1.83 -5.96 -10.49
CA TYR A 235 2.03 -6.38 -11.87
C TYR A 235 3.30 -7.25 -12.08
N PRO A 236 3.48 -8.31 -11.28
CA PRO A 236 4.70 -9.13 -11.31
C PRO A 236 4.89 -9.81 -12.66
N ASN A 237 6.14 -9.95 -13.10
CA ASN A 237 6.48 -10.75 -14.27
C ASN A 237 6.50 -12.25 -13.91
N PRO A 238 5.67 -13.11 -14.52
CA PRO A 238 5.63 -14.55 -14.20
C PRO A 238 6.95 -15.28 -14.39
N ASP A 239 7.84 -14.77 -15.26
CA ASP A 239 9.14 -15.33 -15.57
C ASP A 239 10.27 -14.76 -14.70
N ASP A 240 9.96 -13.88 -13.73
CA ASP A 240 10.97 -13.25 -12.90
C ASP A 240 11.76 -14.29 -12.08
N PRO A 241 13.11 -14.30 -12.15
CA PRO A 241 13.93 -15.22 -11.36
C PRO A 241 13.75 -15.07 -9.84
N ILE A 242 13.25 -13.91 -9.36
CA ILE A 242 13.05 -13.66 -7.93
C ILE A 242 12.22 -14.75 -7.26
N PHE A 243 11.19 -15.27 -7.93
CA PHE A 243 10.28 -16.27 -7.37
C PHE A 243 10.95 -17.62 -7.09
N SER A 244 12.08 -17.90 -7.73
CA SER A 244 12.88 -19.10 -7.47
C SER A 244 13.99 -18.87 -6.43
N CYS A 245 14.14 -17.64 -5.92
CA CYS A 245 15.25 -17.23 -5.05
C CYS A 245 14.80 -16.78 -3.64
N LEU A 246 13.52 -16.91 -3.25
CA LEU A 246 12.96 -16.33 -2.00
C LEU A 246 13.29 -17.07 -0.69
N GLY A 247 13.95 -18.22 -0.76
CA GLY A 247 14.19 -19.08 0.40
C GLY A 247 12.90 -19.64 1.02
N ASP A 248 13.05 -20.43 2.07
CA ASP A 248 11.96 -21.14 2.77
C ASP A 248 11.25 -20.29 3.83
N GLY A 249 11.76 -19.10 4.12
CA GLY A 249 11.32 -18.26 5.23
C GLY A 249 10.14 -17.33 4.94
N LEU A 250 9.59 -17.35 3.73
CA LEU A 250 8.53 -16.44 3.29
C LEU A 250 7.21 -16.74 4.01
N THR A 251 6.70 -15.76 4.77
CA THR A 251 5.46 -15.86 5.54
C THR A 251 4.31 -15.08 4.90
N ALA A 252 4.60 -14.04 4.12
CA ALA A 252 3.60 -13.22 3.45
C ALA A 252 3.96 -12.98 1.98
N LEU A 253 2.99 -13.22 1.08
CA LEU A 253 3.13 -12.97 -0.35
C LEU A 253 1.92 -12.21 -0.88
N SER A 254 2.15 -11.15 -1.63
CA SER A 254 1.11 -10.39 -2.31
C SER A 254 1.48 -10.16 -3.78
N LEU A 255 0.71 -10.78 -4.68
CA LEU A 255 0.81 -10.60 -6.13
C LEU A 255 -0.38 -9.78 -6.58
N ARG A 256 -0.18 -8.47 -6.72
CA ARG A 256 -1.30 -7.52 -6.77
C ARG A 256 -1.24 -6.50 -7.90
N ASP A 257 -2.18 -5.58 -7.87
CA ASP A 257 -2.31 -4.40 -8.72
C ASP A 257 -2.09 -3.11 -7.91
N ALA A 258 -1.59 -2.07 -8.58
CA ALA A 258 -1.36 -0.74 -7.98
C ALA A 258 -1.46 0.38 -9.05
N PRO A 259 -2.35 1.38 -8.89
CA PRO A 259 -3.49 1.40 -7.97
C PRO A 259 -4.46 0.24 -8.26
N ARG A 260 -5.37 -0.07 -7.32
CA ARG A 260 -6.35 -1.15 -7.52
C ARG A 260 -7.16 -0.95 -8.81
N HIS A 261 -7.27 -2.01 -9.60
CA HIS A 261 -7.98 -2.11 -10.87
C HIS A 261 -9.45 -1.75 -10.73
N CYS A 262 -10.05 -2.03 -9.58
CA CYS A 262 -11.41 -1.62 -9.27
C CYS A 262 -11.63 -0.09 -9.34
N PHE A 263 -10.58 0.73 -9.30
CA PHE A 263 -10.67 2.18 -9.51
C PHE A 263 -10.59 2.61 -10.98
N HIS A 264 -10.13 1.75 -11.90
CA HIS A 264 -9.90 2.16 -13.28
C HIS A 264 -11.20 2.51 -14.01
N GLU A 265 -12.27 1.75 -13.78
CA GLU A 265 -13.59 2.02 -14.38
C GLU A 265 -14.19 3.38 -13.98
N ARG A 266 -13.67 3.99 -12.91
CA ARG A 266 -14.18 5.22 -12.34
C ARG A 266 -13.50 6.47 -12.88
N TYR A 267 -12.23 6.37 -13.24
CA TYR A 267 -11.37 7.53 -13.50
C TYR A 267 -10.91 7.61 -14.96
N THR A 268 -11.64 7.01 -15.90
CA THR A 268 -11.35 7.16 -17.34
C THR A 268 -11.60 8.60 -17.83
N PRO A 269 -10.66 9.21 -18.56
CA PRO A 269 -9.34 8.68 -18.94
C PRO A 269 -8.36 8.76 -17.76
N SER A 270 -7.86 7.59 -17.33
CA SER A 270 -6.90 7.47 -16.24
C SER A 270 -5.51 7.28 -16.85
N PRO A 271 -4.45 7.94 -16.34
CA PRO A 271 -3.07 7.69 -16.80
C PRO A 271 -2.63 6.24 -16.55
N PHE A 272 -3.39 5.46 -15.78
CA PHE A 272 -3.14 4.07 -15.43
C PHE A 272 -3.85 3.06 -16.36
N SER A 273 -4.29 3.47 -17.56
CA SER A 273 -5.16 2.66 -18.44
C SER A 273 -4.64 1.26 -18.79
N THR A 274 -3.34 0.99 -18.66
CA THR A 274 -2.73 -0.32 -18.88
C THR A 274 -2.35 -0.97 -17.55
N SER A 275 -3.19 -1.90 -17.09
CA SER A 275 -2.93 -2.75 -15.92
C SER A 275 -2.71 -4.19 -16.39
N PRO A 276 -1.46 -4.67 -16.54
CA PRO A 276 -1.21 -6.04 -16.98
C PRO A 276 -1.39 -7.02 -15.81
N ILE A 277 -2.63 -7.12 -15.33
CA ILE A 277 -3.06 -8.05 -14.28
C ILE A 277 -2.73 -9.47 -14.71
N LEU A 278 -2.31 -10.29 -13.76
CA LEU A 278 -2.01 -11.69 -14.01
C LEU A 278 -3.24 -12.46 -14.46
N THR A 279 -3.09 -13.51 -15.26
CA THR A 279 -4.13 -14.54 -15.39
C THR A 279 -3.99 -15.60 -14.29
N SER A 280 -5.02 -16.45 -14.07
CA SER A 280 -4.88 -17.57 -13.12
C SER A 280 -3.75 -18.54 -13.51
N SER A 281 -3.50 -18.77 -14.81
CA SER A 281 -2.35 -19.57 -15.27
C SER A 281 -1.01 -18.93 -14.89
N GLU A 282 -0.90 -17.62 -14.99
CA GLU A 282 0.32 -16.89 -14.63
C GLU A 282 0.54 -16.89 -13.11
N CYS A 283 -0.51 -16.68 -12.30
CA CYS A 283 -0.45 -16.84 -10.84
C CYS A 283 0.04 -18.24 -10.45
N LEU A 284 -0.53 -19.27 -11.06
CA LEU A 284 -0.15 -20.65 -10.79
C LEU A 284 1.31 -20.93 -11.16
N THR A 285 1.77 -20.37 -12.28
CA THR A 285 3.18 -20.49 -12.71
C THR A 285 4.12 -19.87 -11.68
N ILE A 286 3.79 -18.68 -11.15
CA ILE A 286 4.57 -18.04 -10.09
C ILE A 286 4.58 -18.91 -8.84
N LEU A 287 3.41 -19.33 -8.35
CA LEU A 287 3.29 -20.08 -7.09
C LEU A 287 3.97 -21.46 -7.15
N LYS A 288 4.01 -22.12 -8.31
CA LYS A 288 4.75 -23.37 -8.52
C LYS A 288 6.27 -23.19 -8.43
N ARG A 289 6.77 -21.97 -8.62
CA ARG A 289 8.20 -21.65 -8.57
C ARG A 289 8.68 -21.21 -7.19
N ILE A 290 7.75 -20.86 -6.30
CA ILE A 290 8.03 -20.40 -4.94
C ILE A 290 8.07 -21.60 -3.99
N SER A 291 9.14 -21.69 -3.19
CA SER A 291 9.21 -22.62 -2.05
C SER A 291 8.92 -21.86 -0.76
N ALA A 292 7.65 -21.86 -0.32
CA ALA A 292 7.23 -21.13 0.88
C ALA A 292 6.40 -22.04 1.82
N PRO A 293 7.03 -23.01 2.51
CA PRO A 293 6.32 -23.97 3.36
C PRO A 293 5.65 -23.32 4.58
N VAL A 294 6.11 -22.13 4.99
CA VAL A 294 5.60 -21.37 6.14
C VAL A 294 4.73 -20.18 5.72
N LEU A 295 4.26 -20.14 4.48
CA LEU A 295 3.40 -19.06 3.99
C LEU A 295 2.07 -19.07 4.74
N SER A 296 1.78 -17.99 5.46
CA SER A 296 0.57 -17.82 6.27
C SER A 296 -0.37 -16.77 5.71
N VAL A 297 0.13 -15.80 4.95
CA VAL A 297 -0.67 -14.73 4.33
C VAL A 297 -0.44 -14.71 2.82
N LEU A 298 -1.52 -14.79 2.05
CA LEU A 298 -1.48 -14.73 0.60
C LEU A 298 -2.52 -13.76 0.05
N GLU A 299 -2.08 -12.85 -0.81
CA GLU A 299 -2.96 -12.02 -1.64
C GLU A 299 -2.70 -12.31 -3.13
N LEU A 300 -3.77 -12.54 -3.88
CA LEU A 300 -3.75 -12.77 -5.33
C LEU A 300 -4.73 -11.86 -6.05
N VAL A 301 -4.24 -11.17 -7.08
CA VAL A 301 -5.04 -10.39 -8.02
C VAL A 301 -4.88 -10.99 -9.41
N TYR A 302 -5.98 -11.46 -10.03
CA TYR A 302 -5.91 -12.11 -11.33
C TYR A 302 -7.20 -12.00 -12.17
N HIS A 303 -7.06 -12.12 -13.49
CA HIS A 303 -8.14 -12.46 -14.41
C HIS A 303 -8.31 -13.98 -14.46
N ALA A 304 -9.55 -14.44 -14.33
CA ALA A 304 -9.85 -15.85 -14.50
C ALA A 304 -9.49 -16.33 -15.93
N ASP A 305 -8.97 -17.54 -16.03
CA ASP A 305 -8.76 -18.27 -17.27
C ASP A 305 -9.01 -19.77 -17.03
N ALA A 306 -8.67 -20.63 -17.99
CA ALA A 306 -8.93 -22.07 -17.90
C ALA A 306 -8.19 -22.77 -16.73
N ALA A 307 -7.15 -22.16 -16.16
CA ALA A 307 -6.36 -22.75 -15.07
C ALA A 307 -6.85 -22.34 -13.66
N GLU A 308 -7.97 -21.60 -13.55
CA GLU A 308 -8.46 -21.13 -12.24
C GLU A 308 -8.71 -22.28 -11.25
N ASP A 309 -9.35 -23.36 -11.70
CA ASP A 309 -9.62 -24.48 -10.80
C ASP A 309 -8.32 -25.15 -10.33
N GLU A 310 -7.34 -25.29 -11.23
CA GLU A 310 -6.02 -25.82 -10.88
C GLU A 310 -5.30 -24.90 -9.88
N LEU A 311 -5.39 -23.58 -10.06
CA LEU A 311 -4.85 -22.59 -9.12
C LEU A 311 -5.46 -22.77 -7.73
N LEU A 312 -6.79 -22.79 -7.62
CA LEU A 312 -7.48 -22.89 -6.33
C LEU A 312 -7.18 -24.23 -5.63
N GLN A 313 -7.14 -25.34 -6.38
CA GLN A 313 -6.72 -26.64 -5.85
C GLN A 313 -5.25 -26.66 -5.42
N TYR A 314 -4.37 -25.93 -6.12
CA TYR A 314 -2.96 -25.83 -5.76
C TYR A 314 -2.80 -25.14 -4.40
N LEU A 315 -3.55 -24.05 -4.15
CA LEU A 315 -3.53 -23.34 -2.87
C LEU A 315 -3.87 -24.28 -1.71
N SER A 316 -4.94 -25.07 -1.85
CA SER A 316 -5.37 -25.96 -0.77
C SER A 316 -4.44 -27.13 -0.50
N ARG A 317 -3.72 -27.63 -1.52
CA ARG A 317 -2.81 -28.76 -1.38
C ARG A 317 -1.40 -28.37 -0.95
N THR A 318 -0.92 -27.21 -1.39
CA THR A 318 0.51 -26.88 -1.33
C THR A 318 0.87 -25.83 -0.29
N LEU A 319 -0.12 -25.09 0.23
CA LEU A 319 0.08 -24.06 1.26
C LEU A 319 -0.62 -24.48 2.56
N PRO A 320 -0.10 -25.53 3.24
CA PRO A 320 -0.81 -26.15 4.34
C PRO A 320 -0.91 -25.29 5.58
N LEU A 321 -0.11 -24.20 5.70
CA LEU A 321 -0.10 -23.28 6.83
C LEU A 321 -0.78 -21.93 6.52
N LEU A 322 -1.48 -21.84 5.38
CA LEU A 322 -2.16 -20.62 4.98
C LEU A 322 -3.30 -20.29 5.94
N GLN A 323 -3.23 -19.09 6.53
CA GLN A 323 -4.18 -18.57 7.52
C GLN A 323 -5.05 -17.45 6.97
N GLU A 324 -4.48 -16.58 6.13
CA GLU A 324 -5.19 -15.47 5.52
C GLU A 324 -5.04 -15.53 4.00
N LEU A 325 -6.18 -15.48 3.30
CA LEU A 325 -6.24 -15.49 1.84
C LEU A 325 -7.09 -14.33 1.34
N GLU A 326 -6.51 -13.45 0.52
CA GLU A 326 -7.19 -12.36 -0.19
C GLU A 326 -7.17 -12.62 -1.69
N ILE A 327 -8.35 -12.71 -2.32
CA ILE A 327 -8.50 -12.94 -3.75
C ILE A 327 -9.27 -11.79 -4.37
N HIS A 328 -8.63 -11.11 -5.33
CA HIS A 328 -9.26 -10.21 -6.28
C HIS A 328 -9.32 -10.91 -7.64
N ARG A 329 -10.44 -11.58 -7.87
CA ARG A 329 -10.76 -12.27 -9.12
C ARG A 329 -11.52 -11.33 -10.04
N TYR A 330 -10.95 -11.06 -11.21
CA TYR A 330 -11.60 -10.35 -12.30
C TYR A 330 -12.08 -11.33 -13.37
N LYS A 331 -13.17 -10.98 -14.06
CA LYS A 331 -13.70 -11.81 -15.14
C LYS A 331 -12.72 -11.89 -16.32
N ALA A 332 -12.69 -13.04 -16.98
CA ALA A 332 -12.09 -13.24 -18.29
C ALA A 332 -12.86 -12.45 -19.37
N TYR A 333 -14.19 -12.45 -19.25
CA TYR A 333 -15.09 -11.79 -20.20
C TYR A 333 -16.22 -11.06 -19.45
N PRO A 334 -16.76 -9.94 -19.97
CA PRO A 334 -17.79 -9.16 -19.26
C PRO A 334 -19.02 -9.96 -18.80
N ASN A 335 -19.44 -10.94 -19.61
CA ASN A 335 -20.66 -11.73 -19.40
C ASN A 335 -20.42 -13.04 -18.63
N GLU A 336 -19.20 -13.28 -18.15
CA GLU A 336 -18.87 -14.49 -17.40
C GLU A 336 -19.69 -14.57 -16.09
N SER A 337 -20.24 -15.75 -15.81
CA SER A 337 -20.84 -16.07 -14.50
C SER A 337 -19.74 -16.55 -13.55
N VAL A 338 -19.68 -15.95 -12.36
CA VAL A 338 -18.62 -16.24 -11.39
C VAL A 338 -19.03 -17.41 -10.50
N PRO A 339 -18.30 -18.53 -10.46
CA PRO A 339 -18.68 -19.72 -9.71
C PRO A 339 -18.31 -19.63 -8.23
N TYR A 340 -18.79 -18.60 -7.52
CA TYR A 340 -18.35 -18.29 -6.14
C TYR A 340 -18.58 -19.41 -5.11
N LEU A 341 -19.65 -20.20 -5.25
CA LEU A 341 -19.90 -21.36 -4.39
C LEU A 341 -18.86 -22.46 -4.59
N HIS A 342 -18.40 -22.67 -5.84
CA HIS A 342 -17.33 -23.61 -6.15
C HIS A 342 -16.01 -23.15 -5.56
N ILE A 343 -15.68 -21.87 -5.72
CA ILE A 343 -14.49 -21.24 -5.11
C ILE A 343 -14.49 -21.48 -3.59
N ALA A 344 -15.61 -21.22 -2.91
CA ALA A 344 -15.71 -21.42 -1.46
C ALA A 344 -15.48 -22.88 -1.04
N ARG A 345 -16.07 -23.84 -1.77
CA ARG A 345 -15.90 -25.28 -1.48
C ARG A 345 -14.47 -25.75 -1.69
N THR A 346 -13.79 -25.24 -2.72
CA THR A 346 -12.39 -25.59 -2.96
C THR A 346 -11.51 -25.02 -1.85
N LEU A 347 -11.73 -23.76 -1.46
CA LEU A 347 -10.93 -23.09 -0.42
C LEU A 347 -11.25 -23.57 1.00
N SER A 348 -12.44 -24.10 1.27
CA SER A 348 -12.79 -24.67 2.59
C SER A 348 -11.94 -25.90 2.95
N SER A 349 -11.21 -26.47 1.99
CA SER A 349 -10.25 -27.55 2.23
C SER A 349 -8.91 -27.08 2.82
N ILE A 350 -8.64 -25.77 2.86
CA ILE A 350 -7.45 -25.22 3.52
C ILE A 350 -7.62 -25.33 5.03
N LYS A 351 -6.82 -26.20 5.65
CA LYS A 351 -7.01 -26.62 7.05
C LYS A 351 -6.99 -25.48 8.06
N TYR A 352 -6.04 -24.55 7.96
CA TYR A 352 -5.86 -23.47 8.94
C TYR A 352 -6.33 -22.11 8.43
N LEU A 353 -7.23 -22.07 7.44
CA LEU A 353 -7.75 -20.80 6.95
C LEU A 353 -8.62 -20.13 8.03
N HIS A 354 -8.17 -18.99 8.55
CA HIS A 354 -8.89 -18.16 9.51
C HIS A 354 -9.72 -17.09 8.80
N ALA A 355 -9.10 -16.38 7.86
CA ALA A 355 -9.69 -15.22 7.20
C ALA A 355 -9.65 -15.36 5.67
N LEU A 356 -10.80 -15.14 5.03
CA LEU A 356 -10.93 -15.16 3.58
C LEU A 356 -11.51 -13.83 3.07
N TYR A 357 -10.77 -13.12 2.23
CA TYR A 357 -11.22 -11.87 1.59
C TYR A 357 -11.48 -12.11 0.11
N LEU A 358 -12.71 -11.85 -0.37
CA LEU A 358 -13.11 -12.09 -1.75
C LEU A 358 -13.66 -10.82 -2.43
N ASN A 359 -12.96 -10.37 -3.47
CA ASN A 359 -13.47 -9.49 -4.51
C ASN A 359 -13.66 -10.32 -5.78
N LEU A 360 -14.91 -10.65 -6.12
CA LEU A 360 -15.25 -11.60 -7.18
C LEU A 360 -15.73 -10.95 -8.49
N ASP A 361 -15.70 -9.63 -8.58
CA ASP A 361 -16.18 -8.86 -9.75
C ASP A 361 -17.61 -9.22 -10.22
N ILE A 362 -18.47 -9.65 -9.29
CA ILE A 362 -19.88 -9.96 -9.55
C ILE A 362 -20.65 -8.65 -9.76
N ARG A 363 -21.52 -8.63 -10.78
CA ARG A 363 -22.37 -7.48 -11.10
C ARG A 363 -23.84 -7.85 -10.97
N ASP A 364 -24.50 -7.44 -9.88
CA ASP A 364 -25.88 -7.83 -9.56
C ASP A 364 -26.96 -6.86 -10.04
N GLY A 365 -26.63 -5.95 -10.95
CA GLY A 365 -27.58 -4.93 -11.39
C GLY A 365 -27.31 -4.37 -12.78
N LEU A 366 -28.37 -3.83 -13.38
CA LEU A 366 -28.36 -3.12 -14.67
C LEU A 366 -27.45 -1.88 -14.64
N HIS A 367 -27.21 -1.32 -13.45
CA HIS A 367 -26.39 -0.13 -13.24
C HIS A 367 -25.37 -0.36 -12.14
N ALA A 368 -24.15 0.11 -12.39
CA ALA A 368 -23.10 0.07 -11.40
C ALA A 368 -23.47 0.95 -10.17
N PRO A 369 -23.18 0.48 -8.93
CA PRO A 369 -23.63 1.15 -7.70
C PRO A 369 -23.02 2.54 -7.51
N TRP A 370 -21.89 2.83 -8.16
CA TRP A 370 -21.29 4.18 -8.16
C TRP A 370 -22.01 5.18 -9.09
N ARG A 371 -22.85 4.72 -10.03
CA ARG A 371 -23.64 5.59 -10.92
C ARG A 371 -24.98 5.98 -10.31
N VAL A 372 -25.63 5.09 -9.57
CA VAL A 372 -26.99 5.28 -9.05
C VAL A 372 -27.02 4.98 -7.54
N PRO A 373 -27.11 5.99 -6.66
CA PRO A 373 -27.14 5.77 -5.20
C PRO A 373 -28.28 4.84 -4.74
N ALA A 374 -29.44 4.88 -5.41
CA ALA A 374 -30.58 4.01 -5.11
C ALA A 374 -30.27 2.51 -5.36
N ALA A 375 -29.31 2.19 -6.24
CA ALA A 375 -28.90 0.81 -6.48
C ALA A 375 -28.07 0.26 -5.32
N THR A 376 -27.42 1.10 -4.50
CA THR A 376 -26.48 0.64 -3.44
C THR A 376 -27.11 -0.41 -2.52
N ARG A 377 -28.36 -0.20 -2.06
CA ARG A 377 -29.06 -1.18 -1.20
C ARG A 377 -29.28 -2.53 -1.87
N GLN A 378 -29.59 -2.55 -3.17
CA GLN A 378 -29.77 -3.81 -3.90
C GLN A 378 -28.46 -4.60 -3.95
N TRP A 379 -27.34 -3.90 -4.18
CA TRP A 379 -26.02 -4.53 -4.20
C TRP A 379 -25.55 -4.98 -2.82
N GLU A 380 -25.84 -4.21 -1.77
CA GLU A 380 -25.61 -4.60 -0.37
C GLU A 380 -26.40 -5.87 -0.04
N ASN A 381 -27.70 -5.92 -0.34
CA ASN A 381 -28.53 -7.09 -0.11
C ASN A 381 -28.04 -8.34 -0.88
N ALA A 382 -27.66 -8.17 -2.16
CA ALA A 382 -27.13 -9.26 -2.98
C ALA A 382 -25.77 -9.78 -2.46
N ARG A 383 -24.89 -8.86 -2.02
CA ARG A 383 -23.64 -9.21 -1.35
C ARG A 383 -23.91 -9.95 -0.04
N ASP A 384 -24.84 -9.48 0.78
CA ASP A 384 -25.14 -10.08 2.08
C ASP A 384 -25.72 -11.49 1.94
N ALA A 385 -26.64 -11.70 0.98
CA ALA A 385 -27.13 -13.04 0.64
C ALA A 385 -25.97 -13.99 0.28
N ARG A 386 -25.05 -13.57 -0.60
CA ARG A 386 -23.86 -14.38 -0.93
C ARG A 386 -22.91 -14.58 0.25
N GLY A 387 -22.72 -13.56 1.08
CA GLY A 387 -21.85 -13.64 2.25
C GLY A 387 -22.31 -14.74 3.20
N LEU A 388 -23.63 -14.84 3.43
CA LEU A 388 -24.24 -15.89 4.23
C LEU A 388 -24.13 -17.28 3.57
N GLU A 389 -24.32 -17.39 2.25
CA GLU A 389 -24.14 -18.65 1.52
C GLU A 389 -22.69 -19.16 1.57
N LEU A 390 -21.71 -18.26 1.42
CA LEU A 390 -20.28 -18.57 1.53
C LEU A 390 -19.92 -18.97 2.95
N LEU A 391 -20.42 -18.23 3.96
CA LEU A 391 -20.23 -18.54 5.36
C LEU A 391 -20.76 -19.95 5.68
N ALA A 392 -21.92 -20.34 5.16
CA ALA A 392 -22.50 -21.66 5.37
C ALA A 392 -21.60 -22.81 4.89
N ILE A 393 -20.79 -22.58 3.86
CA ILE A 393 -19.80 -23.53 3.35
C ILE A 393 -18.53 -23.50 4.20
N LEU A 394 -17.99 -22.31 4.46
CA LEU A 394 -16.66 -22.11 5.05
C LEU A 394 -16.62 -22.41 6.56
N GLN A 395 -17.72 -22.20 7.28
CA GLN A 395 -17.81 -22.46 8.71
C GLN A 395 -17.64 -23.94 9.10
N THR A 396 -17.55 -24.84 8.11
CA THR A 396 -17.19 -26.24 8.32
C THR A 396 -15.71 -26.43 8.70
N GLY A 397 -14.86 -25.44 8.41
CA GLY A 397 -13.45 -25.43 8.79
C GLY A 397 -13.26 -25.18 10.29
N ALA A 398 -12.41 -25.98 10.94
CA ALA A 398 -12.21 -25.94 12.39
C ALA A 398 -11.59 -24.61 12.90
N TYR A 399 -10.88 -23.88 12.04
CA TYR A 399 -10.18 -22.64 12.38
C TYR A 399 -10.79 -21.41 11.71
N PHE A 400 -11.87 -21.57 10.95
CA PHE A 400 -12.42 -20.50 10.15
C PHE A 400 -13.12 -19.45 11.02
N GLU A 401 -12.74 -18.18 10.87
CA GLU A 401 -13.25 -17.06 11.66
C GLU A 401 -14.20 -16.18 10.85
N TYR A 402 -13.86 -15.83 9.61
CA TYR A 402 -14.72 -14.99 8.78
C TYR A 402 -14.41 -15.04 7.28
N VAL A 403 -15.43 -14.74 6.48
CA VAL A 403 -15.29 -14.33 5.07
C VAL A 403 -15.63 -12.85 4.95
N ALA A 404 -14.82 -12.10 4.22
CA ALA A 404 -15.04 -10.71 3.90
C ALA A 404 -15.37 -10.57 2.42
N LEU A 405 -16.48 -9.89 2.09
CA LEU A 405 -16.85 -9.59 0.71
C LEU A 405 -16.64 -8.12 0.38
N PHE A 406 -16.02 -7.89 -0.77
CA PHE A 406 -15.74 -6.56 -1.28
C PHE A 406 -16.98 -5.95 -1.93
N LEU A 407 -17.29 -4.70 -1.57
CA LEU A 407 -18.28 -3.88 -2.26
C LEU A 407 -17.67 -2.57 -2.73
N ARG A 408 -17.91 -2.26 -4.01
CA ARG A 408 -17.57 -0.97 -4.61
C ARG A 408 -18.78 -0.05 -4.47
N THR A 409 -18.61 1.10 -3.83
CA THR A 409 -19.64 2.14 -3.75
C THR A 409 -19.15 3.44 -4.39
N LYS A 410 -20.03 4.44 -4.50
CA LYS A 410 -19.67 5.78 -5.00
C LYS A 410 -18.62 6.48 -4.12
N GLY A 411 -18.52 6.19 -2.83
CA GLY A 411 -17.61 6.89 -1.92
C GLY A 411 -16.32 6.13 -1.64
N ALA A 412 -16.41 4.80 -1.58
CA ALA A 412 -15.37 3.94 -1.05
C ALA A 412 -15.47 2.53 -1.62
N CYS A 413 -14.40 1.79 -1.47
CA CYS A 413 -14.45 0.34 -1.48
C CYS A 413 -14.45 -0.14 -0.03
N THR A 414 -15.38 -1.03 0.32
CA THR A 414 -15.55 -1.53 1.68
C THR A 414 -15.56 -3.04 1.69
N TRP A 415 -14.98 -3.60 2.75
CA TRP A 415 -15.10 -5.00 3.09
C TRP A 415 -16.23 -5.17 4.10
N THR A 416 -17.08 -6.18 3.91
CA THR A 416 -18.10 -6.57 4.90
C THR A 416 -17.81 -7.98 5.34
N LEU A 417 -17.71 -8.18 6.66
CA LEU A 417 -17.30 -9.44 7.27
C LEU A 417 -18.55 -10.24 7.65
N TYR A 418 -18.49 -11.54 7.37
CA TYR A 418 -19.49 -12.53 7.71
C TYR A 418 -18.84 -13.56 8.63
N ARG A 419 -19.37 -13.68 9.85
CA ARG A 419 -18.82 -14.51 10.93
C ARG A 419 -19.79 -15.62 11.31
N PRO A 420 -19.31 -16.80 11.76
CA PRO A 420 -20.17 -17.84 12.30
C PRO A 420 -21.00 -17.35 13.51
N GLU A 421 -22.11 -18.01 13.79
CA GLU A 421 -23.02 -17.62 14.90
C GLU A 421 -22.39 -17.69 16.29
N TRP A 422 -21.35 -18.52 16.47
CA TRP A 422 -20.61 -18.64 17.73
C TRP A 422 -19.64 -17.48 17.98
N SER A 423 -19.41 -16.62 16.98
CA SER A 423 -18.56 -15.44 17.13
C SER A 423 -19.14 -14.46 18.16
N PRO A 424 -18.31 -13.84 19.02
CA PRO A 424 -18.78 -12.81 19.96
C PRO A 424 -19.21 -11.52 19.24
N GLU A 425 -18.70 -11.29 18.03
CA GLU A 425 -19.01 -10.13 17.18
C GLU A 425 -20.26 -10.36 16.31
N PRO A 426 -20.90 -9.30 15.80
CA PRO A 426 -22.05 -9.42 14.89
C PRO A 426 -21.75 -10.34 13.70
N GLN A 427 -22.75 -11.17 13.35
CA GLN A 427 -22.68 -12.09 12.23
C GLN A 427 -22.36 -11.38 10.91
N ILE A 428 -22.91 -10.17 10.72
CA ILE A 428 -22.61 -9.29 9.61
C ILE A 428 -22.04 -7.99 10.18
N ASP A 429 -20.81 -7.68 9.78
CA ASP A 429 -20.11 -6.47 10.20
C ASP A 429 -19.72 -5.63 8.98
N PRO A 430 -20.52 -4.59 8.65
CA PRO A 430 -20.28 -3.71 7.52
C PRO A 430 -19.23 -2.63 7.83
N ARG A 431 -18.71 -2.54 9.07
CA ARG A 431 -17.83 -1.46 9.55
C ARG A 431 -16.38 -1.89 9.74
N SER A 432 -15.99 -3.07 9.26
CA SER A 432 -14.61 -3.51 9.39
C SER A 432 -13.65 -2.49 8.78
N LEU A 433 -12.81 -1.93 9.67
CA LEU A 433 -11.82 -0.88 9.39
C LEU A 433 -10.61 -1.41 8.61
N TYR A 434 -10.57 -2.71 8.32
CA TYR A 434 -9.50 -3.32 7.53
C TYR A 434 -9.62 -2.89 6.07
N GLN A 435 -8.92 -1.80 5.73
CA GLN A 435 -8.73 -1.24 4.39
C GLN A 435 -9.98 -0.66 3.72
N THR A 436 -10.44 0.49 4.20
CA THR A 436 -11.19 1.42 3.33
C THR A 436 -10.23 1.97 2.29
N TYR A 437 -10.30 1.49 1.05
CA TYR A 437 -9.61 2.14 -0.05
C TYR A 437 -10.38 3.42 -0.40
N VAL A 438 -9.94 4.54 0.18
CA VAL A 438 -10.52 5.86 -0.11
C VAL A 438 -10.12 6.27 -1.53
N SER A 439 -11.12 6.50 -2.35
CA SER A 439 -10.97 6.59 -3.80
C SER A 439 -10.49 7.96 -4.32
N HIS A 440 -10.57 9.05 -3.55
CA HIS A 440 -10.00 10.36 -3.94
C HIS A 440 -10.13 11.40 -2.81
N PRO A 441 -9.19 12.35 -2.62
CA PRO A 441 -9.35 13.46 -1.67
C PRO A 441 -10.49 14.43 -2.01
N SER A 442 -10.82 14.62 -3.30
CA SER A 442 -11.86 15.59 -3.70
C SER A 442 -13.29 15.19 -3.30
N LEU A 443 -13.54 13.92 -2.94
CA LEU A 443 -14.82 13.50 -2.36
C LEU A 443 -14.87 13.66 -0.84
N ALA A 444 -13.72 13.68 -0.16
CA ALA A 444 -13.67 14.13 1.24
C ALA A 444 -14.03 15.62 1.34
N TRP A 445 -13.75 16.43 0.31
CA TRP A 445 -14.14 17.83 0.25
C TRP A 445 -15.66 18.08 0.16
N ARG A 446 -16.43 17.19 -0.50
CA ARG A 446 -17.89 17.34 -0.63
C ARG A 446 -18.71 16.57 0.40
N ALA A 447 -18.12 15.58 1.08
CA ALA A 447 -18.78 14.87 2.17
C ALA A 447 -18.63 15.56 3.55
N CYS A 448 -17.77 16.58 3.66
CA CYS A 448 -17.58 17.39 4.87
C CYS A 448 -18.12 18.83 4.74
N THR A 449 -18.99 19.09 3.76
CA THR A 449 -19.64 20.40 3.55
C THR A 449 -21.18 20.30 3.44
N ARG A 450 -21.79 19.33 4.10
CA ARG A 450 -23.22 19.37 4.47
C ARG A 450 -23.43 18.88 5.88
#